data_AF-A0A7Y5IQH0-F1
#
_entry.id   AF-A0A7Y5IQH0-F1
#
_cell.length_a   1.000
_cell.length_b   1.000
_cell.length_c   1.000
_cell.angle_alpha   90.00
_cell.angle_beta   90.00
_cell.angle_gamma   90.00
#
_symmetry.space_group_name_H-M   'P 1'
#
loop_
_entity.id
_entity.type
_entity.pdbx_description
1 polymer ?
#
loop_
_entity_poly.entity_id
_entity_poly.type
_entity_poly.pdbx_seq_one_letter_code
_entity_poly.pdbx_strand_id
1 'polypeptide(L)'
;MTPKGQKLLDAVCLQLDPEVALKKIGFRVDKVQRFGAQLRSFCPIHRDEVIRTLTIDVSKRTFRCSYGQCPGHKGGNLVELYAQARKIPLSEAALGWAQELKIPTTGIHPDDLSTPGGTVQEAAPEESSPVDLSSLLEGYAPTETAPTAEPTPTPSNVVALQSSAHPAPITREADQAASEVAESTAKVVALQVAQAISEKTAAEIAEKTAEETASKTATLAAREIAGKTAEESAREIAERTAAEVARSVSNAISEATAREVAQKTAEETAQRVAARV
;
A
#
# COMPACT_ATOMS: atom_id res chain seq x y z
N MET A 1 18.79 -8.76 -21.92
CA MET A 1 18.77 -9.95 -21.07
C MET A 1 18.59 -11.15 -21.99
N THR A 2 19.46 -12.15 -21.89
CA THR A 2 19.36 -13.37 -22.69
C THR A 2 18.27 -14.29 -22.10
N PRO A 3 17.76 -15.28 -22.86
CA PRO A 3 16.77 -16.22 -22.35
C PRO A 3 17.23 -17.02 -21.12
N LYS A 4 18.54 -17.27 -21.00
CA LYS A 4 19.11 -17.95 -19.83
C LYS A 4 19.07 -17.05 -18.59
N GLY A 5 19.46 -15.78 -18.74
CA GLY A 5 19.38 -14.78 -17.67
C GLY A 5 17.94 -14.59 -17.18
N GLN A 6 16.98 -14.48 -18.11
CA GLN A 6 15.55 -14.37 -17.76
C GLN A 6 15.08 -15.58 -16.94
N LYS A 7 15.41 -16.81 -17.37
CA LYS A 7 15.03 -18.03 -16.63
C LYS A 7 15.58 -18.07 -15.21
N LEU A 8 16.83 -17.62 -15.02
CA LEU A 8 17.41 -17.52 -13.68
C LEU A 8 16.66 -16.48 -12.84
N LEU A 9 16.43 -15.29 -13.40
CA LEU A 9 15.72 -14.22 -12.70
C LEU A 9 14.33 -14.66 -12.28
N ASP A 10 13.59 -15.34 -13.16
CA ASP A 10 12.26 -15.88 -12.88
C ASP A 10 12.32 -16.95 -11.78
N ALA A 11 13.30 -17.86 -11.82
CA ALA A 11 13.49 -18.89 -10.81
C ALA A 11 13.82 -18.30 -9.42
N VAL A 12 14.67 -17.26 -9.38
CA VAL A 12 14.98 -16.52 -8.17
C VAL A 12 13.73 -15.82 -7.65
N CYS A 13 13.02 -15.08 -8.51
CA CYS A 13 11.82 -14.36 -8.11
C CYS A 13 10.77 -15.31 -7.56
N LEU A 14 10.56 -16.48 -8.17
CA LEU A 14 9.58 -17.48 -7.73
C LEU A 14 9.89 -18.06 -6.34
N GLN A 15 11.15 -18.07 -5.91
CA GLN A 15 11.55 -18.61 -4.61
C GLN A 15 11.77 -17.52 -3.55
N LEU A 16 12.12 -16.30 -3.95
CA LEU A 16 12.48 -15.20 -3.06
C LEU A 16 11.29 -14.71 -2.21
N ASP A 17 11.36 -14.92 -0.90
CA ASP A 17 10.37 -14.42 0.05
C ASP A 17 10.47 -12.88 0.22
N PRO A 18 9.36 -12.14 0.12
CA PRO A 18 9.35 -10.68 0.29
C PRO A 18 9.89 -10.17 1.62
N GLU A 19 9.61 -10.84 2.74
CA GLU A 19 10.04 -10.39 4.07
C GLU A 19 11.54 -10.62 4.24
N VAL A 20 12.06 -11.74 3.75
CA VAL A 20 13.50 -12.01 3.71
C VAL A 20 14.22 -10.97 2.83
N ALA A 21 13.66 -10.63 1.68
CA ALA A 21 14.20 -9.59 0.81
C ALA A 21 14.27 -8.23 1.52
N LEU A 22 13.18 -7.79 2.16
CA LEU A 22 13.14 -6.54 2.93
C LEU A 22 14.11 -6.56 4.11
N LYS A 23 14.21 -7.68 4.83
CA LYS A 23 15.15 -7.86 5.94
C LYS A 23 16.59 -7.68 5.48
N LYS A 24 16.93 -8.22 4.30
CA LYS A 24 18.26 -8.09 3.70
C LYS A 24 18.56 -6.68 3.20
N ILE A 25 17.55 -5.95 2.72
CA ILE A 25 17.69 -4.53 2.39
C ILE A 25 18.03 -3.71 3.65
N GLY A 26 17.39 -4.04 4.79
CA GLY A 26 17.72 -3.47 6.10
C GLY A 26 17.13 -2.09 6.37
N PHE A 27 16.07 -1.69 5.65
CA PHE A 27 15.43 -0.38 5.85
C PHE A 27 14.09 -0.53 6.57
N ARG A 28 14.02 -0.04 7.83
CA ARG A 28 12.78 0.06 8.64
C ARG A 28 11.96 -1.23 8.68
N VAL A 29 12.66 -2.35 8.82
CA VAL A 29 12.09 -3.71 8.80
C VAL A 29 11.12 -3.97 9.96
N ASP A 30 11.24 -3.19 11.05
CA ASP A 30 10.38 -3.20 12.23
C ASP A 30 8.99 -2.60 11.96
N LYS A 31 8.82 -1.82 10.88
CA LYS A 31 7.57 -1.13 10.54
C LYS A 31 6.84 -1.73 9.34
N VAL A 32 7.24 -2.92 8.89
CA VAL A 32 6.55 -3.65 7.82
C VAL A 32 5.19 -4.11 8.32
N GLN A 33 4.14 -3.87 7.53
CA GLN A 33 2.77 -4.25 7.85
C GLN A 33 2.23 -5.19 6.79
N ARG A 34 1.58 -6.28 7.22
CA ARG A 34 0.95 -7.28 6.35
C ARG A 34 -0.56 -7.08 6.31
N PHE A 35 -1.09 -6.99 5.09
CA PHE A 35 -2.52 -6.82 4.80
C PHE A 35 -2.93 -7.91 3.80
N GLY A 36 -3.28 -9.10 4.30
CA GLY A 36 -3.59 -10.26 3.47
C GLY A 36 -2.42 -10.64 2.55
N ALA A 37 -2.65 -10.55 1.24
CA ALA A 37 -1.64 -10.83 0.21
C ALA A 37 -0.72 -9.64 -0.10
N GLN A 38 -0.81 -8.53 0.64
CA GLN A 38 0.03 -7.35 0.45
C GLN A 38 0.92 -7.09 1.66
N LEU A 39 2.14 -6.63 1.41
CA LEU A 39 3.02 -6.02 2.41
C LEU A 39 3.14 -4.53 2.12
N ARG A 40 3.05 -3.71 3.16
CA ARG A 40 3.31 -2.26 3.10
C ARG A 40 4.48 -1.90 3.99
N SER A 41 5.38 -1.08 3.46
CA SER A 41 6.58 -0.63 4.16
C SER A 41 7.04 0.74 3.66
N PHE A 42 8.04 1.31 4.33
CA PHE A 42 8.74 2.50 3.86
C PHE A 42 9.61 2.15 2.66
N CYS A 43 9.60 2.97 1.61
CA CYS A 43 10.31 2.63 0.39
C CYS A 43 11.83 2.81 0.57
N PRO A 44 12.63 1.75 0.42
CA PRO A 44 14.08 1.82 0.61
C PRO A 44 14.82 2.53 -0.54
N ILE A 45 14.15 2.75 -1.68
CA ILE A 45 14.75 3.35 -2.88
C ILE A 45 14.91 4.87 -2.68
N HIS A 46 13.85 5.56 -2.26
CA HIS A 46 13.89 7.00 -1.98
C HIS A 46 13.92 7.35 -0.49
N ARG A 47 13.88 6.33 0.40
CA ARG A 47 14.11 6.43 1.85
C ARG A 47 13.16 7.39 2.59
N ASP A 48 11.88 7.40 2.24
CA ASP A 48 10.86 8.15 3.00
C ASP A 48 10.70 7.57 4.42
N GLU A 49 10.65 8.46 5.41
CA GLU A 49 10.54 8.09 6.83
C GLU A 49 9.15 8.36 7.43
N VAL A 50 8.30 9.08 6.70
CA VAL A 50 7.00 9.57 7.16
C VAL A 50 5.88 8.67 6.68
N ILE A 51 5.90 8.28 5.40
CA ILE A 51 4.83 7.49 4.79
C ILE A 51 5.31 6.16 4.20
N ARG A 52 4.50 5.12 4.41
CA ARG A 52 4.71 3.78 3.82
C ARG A 52 4.30 3.80 2.35
N THR A 53 5.21 4.20 1.49
CA THR A 53 4.98 4.35 0.04
C THR A 53 5.22 3.05 -0.74
N LEU A 54 5.89 2.05 -0.17
CA LEU A 54 6.16 0.78 -0.83
C LEU A 54 5.03 -0.21 -0.56
N THR A 55 4.45 -0.76 -1.63
CA THR A 55 3.52 -1.89 -1.58
C THR A 55 4.13 -3.07 -2.33
N ILE A 56 4.08 -4.26 -1.74
CA ILE A 56 4.53 -5.52 -2.35
C ILE A 56 3.35 -6.48 -2.39
N ASP A 57 3.07 -7.05 -3.57
CA ASP A 57 2.13 -8.14 -3.74
C ASP A 57 2.87 -9.47 -3.50
N VAL A 58 2.54 -10.14 -2.40
CA VAL A 58 3.20 -11.37 -1.95
C VAL A 58 2.94 -12.52 -2.93
N SER A 59 1.74 -12.57 -3.53
CA SER A 59 1.36 -13.63 -4.46
C SER A 59 2.07 -13.49 -5.80
N LYS A 60 2.17 -12.26 -6.30
CA LYS A 60 2.83 -11.97 -7.59
C LYS A 60 4.34 -11.76 -7.47
N ARG A 61 4.84 -11.55 -6.24
CA ARG A 61 6.24 -11.22 -5.96
C ARG A 61 6.72 -9.98 -6.74
N THR A 62 5.82 -9.01 -6.83
CA THR A 62 6.08 -7.71 -7.47
C THR A 62 5.93 -6.61 -6.45
N PHE A 63 6.60 -5.49 -6.69
CA PHE A 63 6.51 -4.31 -5.86
C PHE A 63 6.09 -3.10 -6.68
N ARG A 64 5.56 -2.08 -6.00
CA ARG A 64 5.33 -0.75 -6.57
C ARG A 64 5.42 0.31 -5.48
N CYS A 65 6.07 1.42 -5.80
CA CYS A 65 6.10 2.60 -4.96
C CYS A 65 4.97 3.58 -5.36
N SER A 66 4.26 4.17 -4.39
CA SER A 66 3.23 5.18 -4.66
C SER A 66 3.80 6.56 -5.03
N TYR A 67 5.04 6.87 -4.64
CA TYR A 67 5.67 8.16 -4.93
C TYR A 67 6.12 8.25 -6.40
N GLY A 68 5.54 9.17 -7.17
CA GLY A 68 5.71 9.26 -8.63
C GLY A 68 7.14 9.57 -9.10
N GLN A 69 7.94 10.27 -8.30
CA GLN A 69 9.34 10.58 -8.62
C GLN A 69 10.31 9.46 -8.21
N CYS A 70 9.84 8.45 -7.48
CA CYS A 70 10.66 7.29 -7.13
C CYS A 70 10.92 6.41 -8.36
N PRO A 71 12.15 5.92 -8.59
CA PRO A 71 12.43 4.91 -9.60
C PRO A 71 11.55 3.65 -9.46
N GLY A 72 11.20 3.30 -8.24
CA GLY A 72 10.30 2.19 -7.92
C GLY A 72 8.82 2.42 -8.25
N HIS A 73 8.43 3.61 -8.76
CA HIS A 73 7.04 3.90 -9.12
C HIS A 73 6.51 3.04 -10.27
N LYS A 74 7.40 2.72 -11.21
CA LYS A 74 7.12 1.80 -12.33
C LYS A 74 6.80 0.38 -11.84
N GLY A 75 7.21 0.07 -10.62
CA GLY A 75 7.17 -1.27 -10.05
C GLY A 75 8.24 -2.16 -10.66
N GLY A 76 8.21 -3.43 -10.27
CA GLY A 76 9.18 -4.42 -10.69
C GLY A 76 9.09 -5.69 -9.87
N ASN A 77 10.11 -6.54 -9.99
CA ASN A 77 10.25 -7.75 -9.17
C ASN A 77 11.08 -7.49 -7.90
N LEU A 78 11.10 -8.44 -6.97
CA LEU A 78 11.81 -8.30 -5.70
C LEU A 78 13.35 -8.17 -5.84
N VAL A 79 13.92 -8.74 -6.90
CA VAL A 79 15.37 -8.65 -7.17
C VAL A 79 15.71 -7.23 -7.65
N GLU A 80 14.88 -6.63 -8.49
CA GLU A 80 14.99 -5.23 -8.91
C GLU A 80 14.83 -4.28 -7.73
N LEU A 81 13.88 -4.53 -6.83
CA LEU A 81 13.74 -3.76 -5.58
C LEU A 81 15.04 -3.79 -4.78
N TYR A 82 15.62 -4.98 -4.59
CA TYR A 82 16.88 -5.16 -3.88
C TYR A 82 18.03 -4.43 -4.57
N ALA A 83 18.16 -4.59 -5.89
CA ALA A 83 19.19 -3.94 -6.71
C ALA A 83 19.11 -2.40 -6.60
N GLN A 84 17.91 -1.83 -6.78
CA GLN A 84 17.67 -0.39 -6.70
C GLN A 84 17.92 0.15 -5.29
N ALA A 85 17.46 -0.54 -4.25
CA ALA A 85 17.65 -0.12 -2.86
C ALA A 85 19.13 -0.13 -2.44
N ARG A 86 19.91 -1.10 -2.92
CA ARG A 86 21.33 -1.25 -2.61
C ARG A 86 22.25 -0.50 -3.59
N LYS A 87 21.69 0.07 -4.67
CA LYS A 87 22.43 0.70 -5.77
C LYS A 87 23.48 -0.22 -6.40
N ILE A 88 23.13 -1.49 -6.59
CA ILE A 88 23.96 -2.50 -7.25
C ILE A 88 23.37 -2.90 -8.60
N PRO A 89 24.16 -3.40 -9.57
CA PRO A 89 23.66 -3.92 -10.83
C PRO A 89 22.65 -5.07 -10.62
N LEU A 90 21.66 -5.17 -11.51
CA LEU A 90 20.65 -6.24 -11.47
C LEU A 90 21.30 -7.63 -11.59
N SER A 91 22.37 -7.75 -12.39
CA SER A 91 23.12 -8.99 -12.58
C SER A 91 23.73 -9.49 -11.27
N GLU A 92 24.39 -8.60 -10.53
CA GLU A 92 24.98 -8.89 -9.23
C GLU A 92 23.90 -9.25 -8.19
N ALA A 93 22.80 -8.49 -8.14
CA ALA A 93 21.67 -8.78 -7.26
C ALA A 93 21.07 -10.17 -7.51
N ALA A 94 20.82 -10.53 -8.78
CA ALA A 94 20.24 -11.80 -9.15
C ALA A 94 21.16 -12.99 -8.84
N LEU A 95 22.47 -12.86 -9.13
CA LEU A 95 23.46 -13.90 -8.80
C LEU A 95 23.63 -14.07 -7.29
N GLY A 96 23.63 -12.97 -6.53
CA GLY A 96 23.70 -13.00 -5.07
C GLY A 96 22.51 -13.74 -4.44
N TRP A 97 21.29 -13.47 -4.93
CA TRP A 97 20.10 -14.20 -4.48
C TRP A 97 20.09 -15.65 -4.96
N ALA A 98 20.55 -15.94 -6.19
CA ALA A 98 20.65 -17.31 -6.68
C ALA A 98 21.59 -18.16 -5.81
N GLN A 99 22.73 -17.61 -5.40
CA GLN A 99 23.66 -18.29 -4.50
C GLN A 99 23.03 -18.57 -3.13
N GLU A 100 22.35 -17.58 -2.54
CA GLU A 100 21.70 -17.71 -1.23
C GLU A 100 20.55 -18.72 -1.23
N LEU A 101 19.75 -18.71 -2.31
CA LEU A 101 18.65 -19.66 -2.52
C LEU A 101 19.14 -21.02 -3.05
N LYS A 102 20.46 -21.19 -3.26
CA LYS A 102 21.08 -22.41 -3.81
C LYS A 102 20.51 -22.81 -5.18
N ILE A 103 20.18 -21.83 -6.01
CA ILE A 103 19.73 -22.03 -7.39
C ILE A 103 20.97 -22.21 -8.28
N PRO A 104 21.05 -23.27 -9.12
CA PRO A 104 22.20 -23.49 -9.99
C PRO A 104 22.42 -22.34 -10.99
N THR A 105 23.63 -21.80 -11.02
CA THR A 105 24.05 -20.69 -11.91
C THR A 105 25.02 -21.14 -13.01
N THR A 106 25.22 -22.45 -13.20
CA THR A 106 26.22 -23.01 -14.13
C THR A 106 26.05 -22.47 -15.55
N GLY A 107 27.05 -21.72 -16.03
CA GLY A 107 27.07 -21.18 -17.38
C GLY A 107 26.22 -19.93 -17.60
N ILE A 108 25.87 -19.20 -16.54
CA ILE A 108 25.24 -17.88 -16.62
C ILE A 108 26.31 -16.81 -16.35
N HIS A 109 26.51 -15.91 -17.31
CA HIS A 109 27.42 -14.78 -17.20
C HIS A 109 26.65 -13.53 -16.73
N PRO A 110 27.26 -12.57 -15.99
CA PRO A 110 26.60 -11.31 -15.63
C PRO A 110 25.98 -10.56 -16.81
N ASP A 111 26.58 -10.65 -18.01
CA ASP A 111 26.05 -10.02 -19.23
C ASP A 111 24.72 -10.63 -19.69
N ASP A 112 24.45 -11.89 -19.34
CA ASP A 112 23.16 -12.53 -19.63
C ASP A 112 21.99 -11.81 -18.96
N LEU A 113 22.25 -11.12 -17.84
CA LEU A 113 21.27 -10.42 -17.02
C LEU A 113 21.18 -8.92 -17.34
N SER A 114 22.03 -8.40 -18.23
CA SER A 114 22.04 -6.99 -18.59
C SER A 114 20.98 -6.67 -19.65
N THR A 115 20.28 -5.54 -19.52
CA THR A 115 19.30 -5.07 -20.51
C THR A 115 20.04 -4.36 -21.65
N PRO A 116 19.93 -4.82 -22.92
CA PRO A 116 20.58 -4.15 -24.04
C PRO A 116 19.97 -2.73 -24.18
N GLY A 117 20.79 -1.70 -23.95
CA GLY A 117 20.38 -0.29 -24.09
C GLY A 117 20.23 0.49 -22.78
N GLY A 118 20.47 -0.11 -21.61
CA GLY A 118 20.57 0.64 -20.36
C GLY A 118 21.95 1.28 -20.23
N THR A 119 22.19 2.43 -20.86
CA THR A 119 23.31 3.30 -20.46
C THR A 119 23.11 3.64 -19.00
N VAL A 120 23.90 3.02 -18.12
CA VAL A 120 24.04 3.42 -16.74
C VAL A 120 24.64 4.82 -16.80
N GLN A 121 23.82 5.86 -16.74
CA GLN A 121 24.30 7.17 -16.33
C GLN A 121 24.69 7.00 -14.87
N GLU A 122 25.96 6.68 -14.68
CA GLU A 122 26.66 6.70 -13.41
C GLU A 122 26.65 8.16 -12.95
N ALA A 123 25.53 8.56 -12.34
CA ALA A 123 25.38 9.87 -11.74
C ALA A 123 26.36 9.91 -10.57
N ALA A 124 27.42 10.70 -10.72
CA ALA A 124 28.36 11.02 -9.67
C ALA A 124 27.58 11.41 -8.39
N PRO A 125 28.04 11.01 -7.20
CA PRO A 125 27.35 11.32 -5.97
C PRO A 125 27.31 12.85 -5.81
N GLU A 126 26.15 13.46 -6.03
CA GLU A 126 25.94 14.86 -5.64
C GLU A 126 25.98 14.92 -4.11
N GLU A 127 27.04 15.54 -3.59
CA GLU A 127 27.13 15.98 -2.21
C GLU A 127 26.02 16.99 -1.94
N SER A 128 24.88 16.51 -1.44
CA SER A 128 23.85 17.38 -0.89
C SER A 128 24.43 18.09 0.33
N SER A 129 24.56 19.42 0.23
CA SER A 129 24.99 20.29 1.32
C SER A 129 24.16 20.03 2.59
N PRO A 130 24.76 20.03 3.78
CA PRO A 130 24.07 19.74 5.02
C PRO A 130 22.93 20.75 5.24
N VAL A 131 21.71 20.23 5.38
CA VAL A 131 20.55 21.03 5.77
C VAL A 131 20.73 21.39 7.25
N ASP A 132 20.84 22.69 7.53
CA ASP A 132 21.00 23.23 8.89
C ASP A 132 19.69 23.08 9.68
N LEU A 133 19.57 21.96 10.39
CA LEU A 133 18.44 21.59 11.23
C LEU A 133 18.32 22.44 12.51
N SER A 134 19.24 23.37 12.77
CA SER A 134 19.24 24.22 13.97
C SER A 134 17.99 25.09 14.09
N SER A 135 17.35 25.44 12.96
CA SER A 135 16.19 26.34 12.90
C SER A 135 14.82 25.66 13.10
N LEU A 136 14.77 24.32 13.16
CA LEU A 136 13.51 23.56 13.26
C LEU A 136 13.15 23.08 14.68
N LEU A 137 14.02 23.32 15.67
CA LEU A 137 13.85 22.83 17.05
C LEU A 137 13.43 23.92 18.05
N GLU A 138 13.33 25.18 17.64
CA GLU A 138 12.84 26.28 18.48
C GLU A 138 11.29 26.28 18.52
N GLY A 139 10.72 25.41 19.35
CA GLY A 139 9.27 25.48 19.63
C GLY A 139 8.62 24.24 20.24
N TYR A 140 9.33 23.11 20.34
CA TYR A 140 8.75 21.90 20.90
C TYR A 140 8.91 21.85 22.42
N ALA A 141 7.92 22.39 23.14
CA ALA A 141 7.77 22.16 24.57
C ALA A 141 7.11 20.78 24.78
N PRO A 142 7.77 19.79 25.40
CA PRO A 142 7.16 18.50 25.68
C PRO A 142 6.12 18.65 26.80
N THR A 143 4.84 18.45 26.48
CA THR A 143 3.81 18.21 27.49
C THR A 143 3.95 16.77 27.99
N GLU A 144 4.70 16.61 29.07
CA GLU A 144 4.68 15.41 29.90
C GLU A 144 3.34 15.34 30.65
N THR A 145 2.41 14.53 30.16
CA THR A 145 1.29 14.02 30.95
C THR A 145 1.31 12.51 30.89
N ALA A 146 2.04 11.91 31.84
CA ALA A 146 1.94 10.50 32.15
C ALA A 146 0.54 10.19 32.72
N PRO A 147 -0.12 9.10 32.31
CA PRO A 147 -1.35 8.66 32.96
C PRO A 147 -1.01 8.07 34.34
N THR A 148 -1.39 8.79 35.38
CA THR A 148 -1.35 8.34 36.78
C THR A 148 -2.30 7.15 36.95
N ALA A 149 -1.74 5.97 37.26
CA ALA A 149 -2.52 4.81 37.65
C ALA A 149 -3.21 5.08 38.99
N GLU A 150 -4.54 5.02 39.01
CA GLU A 150 -5.34 5.13 40.24
C GLU A 150 -5.08 3.92 41.15
N PRO A 151 -4.81 4.14 42.46
CA PRO A 151 -4.72 3.05 43.42
C PRO A 151 -6.12 2.53 43.75
N THR A 152 -6.25 1.20 43.71
CA THR A 152 -7.43 0.45 44.15
C THR A 152 -7.81 0.79 45.60
N PRO A 153 -9.11 0.93 45.92
CA PRO A 153 -9.54 1.25 47.27
C PRO A 153 -9.34 0.05 48.21
N THR A 154 -8.48 0.21 49.20
CA THR A 154 -8.42 -0.65 50.39
C THR A 154 -9.67 -0.45 51.25
N PRO A 155 -10.42 -1.51 51.61
CA PRO A 155 -11.53 -1.39 52.54
C PRO A 155 -10.99 -1.30 53.98
N SER A 156 -10.87 -0.07 54.50
CA SER A 156 -10.76 0.20 55.94
C SER A 156 -12.04 0.83 56.45
N ASN A 157 -12.96 0.01 56.97
CA ASN A 157 -13.68 0.27 58.22
C ASN A 157 -14.74 -0.82 58.44
N VAL A 158 -14.46 -1.73 59.36
CA VAL A 158 -15.51 -2.43 60.11
C VAL A 158 -15.25 -2.18 61.58
N VAL A 159 -16.13 -1.37 62.14
CA VAL A 159 -16.23 -1.03 63.56
C VAL A 159 -16.39 -2.31 64.36
N ALA A 160 -15.46 -2.56 65.28
CA ALA A 160 -15.52 -3.66 66.22
C ALA A 160 -16.67 -3.43 67.22
N LEU A 161 -17.83 -4.03 66.93
CA LEU A 161 -18.88 -4.27 67.93
C LEU A 161 -18.54 -5.57 68.66
N GLN A 162 -17.92 -5.43 69.82
CA GLN A 162 -17.76 -6.50 70.81
C GLN A 162 -19.15 -6.90 71.33
N SER A 163 -19.73 -7.95 70.75
CA SER A 163 -20.89 -8.64 71.32
C SER A 163 -20.45 -10.00 71.82
N SER A 164 -20.35 -10.12 73.14
CA SER A 164 -20.05 -11.36 73.87
C SER A 164 -21.27 -12.28 73.82
N ALA A 165 -21.39 -13.08 72.77
CA ALA A 165 -22.28 -14.23 72.73
C ALA A 165 -21.42 -15.49 72.54
N HIS A 166 -21.52 -16.43 73.48
CA HIS A 166 -20.89 -17.74 73.38
C HIS A 166 -21.36 -18.44 72.08
N PRO A 167 -20.45 -18.80 71.16
CA PRO A 167 -20.84 -19.59 70.00
C PRO A 167 -21.21 -20.99 70.46
N ALA A 168 -22.46 -21.38 70.24
CA ALA A 168 -22.84 -22.78 70.21
C ALA A 168 -21.92 -23.52 69.22
N PRO A 169 -21.59 -24.82 69.46
CA PRO A 169 -20.68 -25.56 68.59
C PRO A 169 -21.31 -25.69 67.20
N ILE A 170 -20.90 -24.81 66.30
CA ILE A 170 -21.19 -24.91 64.87
C ILE A 170 -20.38 -26.12 64.40
N THR A 171 -21.07 -27.13 63.91
CA THR A 171 -20.46 -28.41 63.52
C THR A 171 -19.59 -28.19 62.29
N ARG A 172 -18.43 -28.90 62.20
CA ARG A 172 -17.53 -28.85 61.02
C ARG A 172 -18.25 -29.08 59.69
N GLU A 173 -19.40 -29.76 59.74
CA GLU A 173 -20.27 -30.02 58.58
C GLU A 173 -20.86 -28.73 58.00
N ALA A 174 -21.24 -27.76 58.84
CA ALA A 174 -21.80 -26.49 58.37
C ALA A 174 -20.73 -25.62 57.69
N ASP A 175 -19.50 -25.58 58.23
CA ASP A 175 -18.38 -24.86 57.63
C ASP A 175 -17.95 -25.49 56.30
N GLN A 176 -17.94 -26.82 56.23
CA GLN A 176 -17.62 -27.53 55.00
C GLN A 176 -18.68 -27.30 53.92
N ALA A 177 -19.97 -27.37 54.28
CA ALA A 177 -21.06 -27.07 53.36
C ALA A 177 -21.02 -25.62 52.87
N ALA A 178 -20.72 -24.66 53.75
CA ALA A 178 -20.57 -23.26 53.37
C ALA A 178 -19.40 -23.05 52.39
N SER A 179 -18.26 -23.74 52.62
CA SER A 179 -17.10 -23.67 51.74
C SER A 179 -17.39 -24.27 50.35
N GLU A 180 -18.05 -25.43 50.29
CA GLU A 180 -18.40 -26.08 49.02
C GLU A 180 -19.42 -25.26 48.20
N VAL A 181 -20.40 -24.65 48.88
CA VAL A 181 -21.36 -23.73 48.24
C VAL A 181 -20.65 -22.46 47.75
N ALA A 182 -19.74 -21.89 48.54
CA ALA A 182 -18.99 -20.70 48.12
C ALA A 182 -18.08 -20.99 46.91
N GLU A 183 -17.37 -22.11 46.90
CA GLU A 183 -16.48 -22.50 45.80
C GLU A 183 -17.26 -22.82 44.52
N SER A 184 -18.34 -23.59 44.64
CA SER A 184 -19.18 -23.92 43.48
C SER A 184 -19.86 -22.69 42.89
N THR A 185 -20.37 -21.78 43.74
CA THR A 185 -20.97 -20.51 43.30
C THR A 185 -19.94 -19.62 42.61
N ALA A 186 -18.75 -19.47 43.19
CA ALA A 186 -17.68 -18.68 42.59
C ALA A 186 -17.28 -19.21 41.21
N LYS A 187 -17.18 -20.54 41.06
CA LYS A 187 -16.84 -21.18 39.79
C LYS A 187 -17.92 -20.98 38.73
N VAL A 188 -19.20 -21.14 39.09
CA VAL A 188 -20.32 -20.94 38.16
C VAL A 188 -20.40 -19.48 37.70
N VAL A 189 -20.30 -18.53 38.63
CA VAL A 189 -20.34 -17.10 38.30
C VAL A 189 -19.16 -16.70 37.43
N ALA A 190 -17.94 -17.17 37.74
CA ALA A 190 -16.75 -16.87 36.94
C ALA A 190 -16.88 -17.37 35.50
N LEU A 191 -17.39 -18.59 35.31
CA LEU A 191 -17.61 -19.16 33.98
C LEU A 191 -18.69 -18.41 33.20
N GLN A 192 -19.82 -18.10 33.84
CA GLN A 192 -20.92 -17.37 33.19
C GLN A 192 -20.50 -15.96 32.77
N VAL A 193 -19.78 -15.24 33.63
CA VAL A 193 -19.28 -13.89 33.33
C VAL A 193 -18.24 -13.94 32.20
N ALA A 194 -17.28 -14.88 32.26
CA ALA A 194 -16.28 -15.05 31.21
C ALA A 194 -16.92 -15.35 29.84
N GLN A 195 -17.90 -16.25 29.82
CA GLN A 195 -18.62 -16.61 28.60
C GLN A 195 -19.43 -15.43 28.04
N ALA A 196 -20.21 -14.76 28.88
CA ALA A 196 -21.03 -13.62 28.46
C ALA A 196 -20.17 -12.45 27.92
N ILE A 197 -19.05 -12.15 28.57
CA ILE A 197 -18.11 -11.12 28.09
C ILE A 197 -17.49 -11.55 26.76
N SER A 198 -17.06 -12.81 26.63
CA SER A 198 -16.43 -13.32 25.42
C SER A 198 -17.39 -13.27 24.23
N GLU A 199 -18.64 -13.72 24.40
CA GLU A 199 -19.65 -13.75 23.35
C GLU A 199 -20.04 -12.33 22.92
N LYS A 200 -20.32 -11.44 23.89
CA LYS A 200 -20.67 -10.05 23.59
C LYS A 200 -19.55 -9.30 22.89
N THR A 201 -18.32 -9.44 23.38
CA THR A 201 -17.14 -8.78 22.79
C THR A 201 -16.86 -9.31 21.39
N ALA A 202 -16.96 -10.62 21.17
CA ALA A 202 -16.78 -11.21 19.85
C ALA A 202 -17.84 -10.73 18.86
N ALA A 203 -19.11 -10.64 19.29
CA ALA A 203 -20.20 -10.15 18.46
C ALA A 203 -20.02 -8.67 18.07
N GLU A 204 -19.72 -7.79 19.03
CA GLU A 204 -19.50 -6.36 18.78
C GLU A 204 -18.30 -6.11 17.84
N ILE A 205 -17.20 -6.85 18.05
CA ILE A 205 -16.02 -6.75 17.16
C ILE A 205 -16.36 -7.25 15.76
N ALA A 206 -17.07 -8.38 15.63
CA ALA A 206 -17.45 -8.93 14.34
C ALA A 206 -18.39 -7.99 13.57
N GLU A 207 -19.40 -7.44 14.23
CA GLU A 207 -20.35 -6.49 13.64
C GLU A 207 -19.65 -5.22 13.16
N LYS A 208 -18.86 -4.57 14.03
CA LYS A 208 -18.15 -3.34 13.67
C LYS A 208 -17.13 -3.57 12.55
N THR A 209 -16.43 -4.70 12.59
CA THR A 209 -15.46 -5.05 11.53
C THR A 209 -16.17 -5.30 10.20
N ALA A 210 -17.30 -6.00 10.21
CA ALA A 210 -18.10 -6.26 9.02
C ALA A 210 -18.66 -4.96 8.42
N GLU A 211 -19.23 -4.08 9.25
CA GLU A 211 -19.79 -2.80 8.81
C GLU A 211 -18.71 -1.89 8.22
N GLU A 212 -17.60 -1.69 8.93
CA GLU A 212 -16.51 -0.85 8.42
C GLU A 212 -15.90 -1.40 7.13
N THR A 213 -15.70 -2.72 7.06
CA THR A 213 -15.10 -3.36 5.87
C THR A 213 -16.05 -3.27 4.68
N ALA A 214 -17.34 -3.56 4.87
CA ALA A 214 -18.35 -3.47 3.83
C ALA A 214 -18.50 -2.04 3.32
N SER A 215 -18.62 -1.06 4.23
CA SER A 215 -18.78 0.36 3.88
C SER A 215 -17.59 0.92 3.12
N LYS A 216 -16.35 0.66 3.58
CA LYS A 216 -15.13 1.11 2.90
C LYS A 216 -14.97 0.45 1.53
N THR A 217 -15.22 -0.86 1.45
CA THR A 217 -15.11 -1.62 0.19
C THR A 217 -16.13 -1.16 -0.84
N ALA A 218 -17.40 -1.01 -0.44
CA ALA A 218 -18.46 -0.53 -1.33
C ALA A 218 -18.17 0.89 -1.84
N THR A 219 -17.72 1.79 -0.96
CA THR A 219 -17.40 3.18 -1.34
C THR A 219 -16.23 3.25 -2.33
N LEU A 220 -15.15 2.50 -2.08
CA LEU A 220 -13.98 2.48 -2.96
C LEU A 220 -14.33 1.87 -4.32
N ALA A 221 -15.05 0.75 -4.35
CA ALA A 221 -15.50 0.12 -5.58
C ALA A 221 -16.41 1.04 -6.39
N ALA A 222 -17.39 1.69 -5.75
CA ALA A 222 -18.28 2.64 -6.41
C ALA A 222 -17.51 3.82 -7.02
N ARG A 223 -16.55 4.38 -6.28
CA ARG A 223 -15.74 5.52 -6.74
C ARG A 223 -14.82 5.14 -7.91
N GLU A 224 -14.19 3.98 -7.85
CA GLU A 224 -13.29 3.51 -8.91
C GLU A 224 -14.06 3.21 -10.19
N ILE A 225 -15.19 2.49 -10.10
CA ILE A 225 -16.02 2.14 -11.25
C ILE A 225 -16.63 3.41 -11.85
N ALA A 226 -17.25 4.27 -11.04
CA ALA A 226 -17.85 5.51 -11.53
C ALA A 226 -16.80 6.44 -12.16
N GLY A 227 -15.61 6.56 -11.54
CA GLY A 227 -14.52 7.39 -12.05
C GLY A 227 -14.00 6.92 -13.40
N LYS A 228 -13.67 5.62 -13.52
CA LYS A 228 -13.18 5.05 -14.78
C LYS A 228 -14.22 5.13 -15.90
N THR A 229 -15.47 4.76 -15.62
CA THR A 229 -16.55 4.81 -16.60
C THR A 229 -16.80 6.25 -17.09
N ALA A 230 -16.81 7.22 -16.17
CA ALA A 230 -17.01 8.62 -16.53
C ALA A 230 -15.85 9.18 -17.38
N GLU A 231 -14.60 8.86 -17.01
CA GLU A 231 -13.41 9.32 -17.74
C GLU A 231 -13.35 8.72 -19.14
N GLU A 232 -13.57 7.41 -19.28
CA GLU A 232 -13.58 6.71 -20.56
C GLU A 232 -14.71 7.21 -21.47
N SER A 233 -15.93 7.37 -20.92
CA SER A 233 -17.07 7.92 -21.67
C SER A 233 -16.82 9.36 -22.13
N ALA A 234 -16.30 10.21 -21.25
CA ALA A 234 -16.01 11.60 -21.58
C ALA A 234 -14.93 11.70 -22.68
N ARG A 235 -13.89 10.88 -22.58
CA ARG A 235 -12.82 10.82 -23.58
C ARG A 235 -13.35 10.37 -24.94
N GLU A 236 -14.13 9.29 -24.99
CA GLU A 236 -14.67 8.76 -26.25
C GLU A 236 -15.62 9.77 -26.92
N ILE A 237 -16.49 10.43 -26.14
CA ILE A 237 -17.37 11.48 -26.65
C ILE A 237 -16.54 12.65 -27.20
N ALA A 238 -15.54 13.13 -26.45
CA ALA A 238 -14.69 14.24 -26.88
C ALA A 238 -13.93 13.92 -28.17
N GLU A 239 -13.31 12.75 -28.27
CA GLU A 239 -12.57 12.32 -29.46
C GLU A 239 -13.49 12.19 -30.69
N ARG A 240 -14.68 11.59 -30.52
CA ARG A 240 -15.65 11.42 -31.60
C ARG A 240 -16.20 12.75 -32.10
N THR A 241 -16.62 13.63 -31.18
CA THR A 241 -17.13 14.96 -31.51
C THR A 241 -16.06 15.81 -32.19
N ALA A 242 -14.82 15.80 -31.69
CA ALA A 242 -13.72 16.53 -32.32
C ALA A 242 -13.45 16.04 -33.76
N ALA A 243 -13.44 14.72 -33.97
CA ALA A 243 -13.21 14.13 -35.29
C ALA A 243 -14.35 14.45 -36.29
N GLU A 244 -15.60 14.43 -35.83
CA GLU A 244 -16.76 14.74 -36.67
C GLU A 244 -16.82 16.22 -37.06
N VAL A 245 -16.59 17.12 -36.09
CA VAL A 245 -16.53 18.57 -36.34
C VAL A 245 -15.39 18.89 -37.29
N ALA A 246 -14.18 18.35 -37.07
CA ALA A 246 -13.04 18.58 -37.95
C ALA A 246 -13.33 18.13 -39.39
N ARG A 247 -13.94 16.96 -39.57
CA ARG A 247 -14.30 16.43 -40.90
C ARG A 247 -15.36 17.30 -41.59
N SER A 248 -16.42 17.67 -40.86
CA SER A 248 -17.51 18.50 -41.39
C SER A 248 -17.00 19.87 -41.84
N VAL A 249 -16.21 20.54 -40.98
CA VAL A 249 -15.61 21.85 -41.30
C VAL A 249 -14.65 21.75 -42.49
N SER A 250 -13.78 20.75 -42.52
CA SER A 250 -12.83 20.54 -43.63
C SER A 250 -13.56 20.33 -44.97
N ASN A 251 -14.62 19.53 -44.98
CA ASN A 251 -15.41 19.26 -46.18
C ASN A 251 -16.14 20.53 -46.66
N ALA A 252 -16.79 21.25 -45.73
CA ALA A 252 -17.51 22.48 -46.06
C ALA A 252 -16.59 23.56 -46.63
N ILE A 253 -15.42 23.77 -46.02
CA ILE A 253 -14.41 24.72 -46.52
C ILE A 253 -13.92 24.29 -47.90
N SER A 254 -13.56 23.00 -48.08
CA SER A 254 -13.04 22.50 -49.36
C SER A 254 -14.05 22.67 -50.49
N GLU A 255 -15.33 22.36 -50.24
CA GLU A 255 -16.39 22.55 -51.23
C GLU A 255 -16.63 24.02 -51.55
N ALA A 256 -16.69 24.89 -50.53
CA ALA A 256 -16.90 26.32 -50.73
C ALA A 256 -15.76 26.94 -51.55
N THR A 257 -14.51 26.66 -51.16
CA THR A 257 -13.32 27.13 -51.88
C THR A 257 -13.27 26.61 -53.31
N ALA A 258 -13.56 25.32 -53.54
CA ALA A 258 -13.56 24.75 -54.89
C ALA A 258 -14.61 25.43 -55.79
N ARG A 259 -15.82 25.69 -55.28
CA ARG A 259 -16.87 26.38 -56.03
C ARG A 259 -16.49 27.83 -56.36
N GLU A 260 -15.98 28.57 -55.39
CA GLU A 260 -15.58 29.97 -55.57
C GLU A 260 -14.46 30.10 -56.62
N VAL A 261 -13.41 29.27 -56.49
CA VAL A 261 -12.29 29.26 -57.45
C VAL A 261 -12.77 28.88 -58.85
N ALA A 262 -13.63 27.86 -58.98
CA ALA A 262 -14.18 27.45 -60.26
C ALA A 262 -15.02 28.55 -60.92
N GLN A 263 -15.91 29.21 -60.15
CA GLN A 263 -16.75 30.29 -60.66
C GLN A 263 -15.90 31.47 -61.14
N LYS A 264 -14.97 31.95 -60.31
CA LYS A 264 -14.11 33.08 -60.65
C LYS A 264 -13.23 32.78 -61.88
N THR A 265 -12.67 31.57 -61.95
CA THR A 265 -11.87 31.13 -63.10
C THR A 265 -12.70 31.09 -64.38
N ALA A 266 -13.94 30.59 -64.31
CA ALA A 266 -14.85 30.54 -65.44
C ALA A 266 -15.24 31.94 -65.93
N GLU A 267 -15.60 32.84 -65.01
CA GLU A 267 -15.95 34.23 -65.32
C GLU A 267 -14.77 34.99 -65.96
N GLU A 268 -13.57 34.91 -65.37
CA GLU A 268 -12.37 35.55 -65.92
C GLU A 268 -12.01 34.99 -67.31
N THR A 269 -12.13 33.67 -67.51
CA THR A 269 -11.85 33.03 -68.79
C THR A 269 -12.85 33.48 -69.85
N ALA A 270 -14.14 33.52 -69.52
CA ALA A 270 -15.19 33.98 -70.41
C ALA A 270 -14.99 35.44 -70.82
N GLN A 271 -14.66 36.33 -69.87
CA GLN A 271 -14.37 37.74 -70.14
C GLN A 271 -13.17 37.91 -71.08
N ARG A 272 -12.08 37.15 -70.88
CA ARG A 272 -10.89 37.20 -71.76
C ARG A 272 -11.17 36.71 -73.18
N VAL A 273 -12.00 35.67 -73.32
CA VAL A 273 -12.40 35.16 -74.64
C VAL A 273 -13.28 36.18 -75.35
N ALA A 274 -14.26 36.76 -74.66
CA ALA A 274 -15.14 37.78 -75.23
C ALA A 274 -14.38 39.04 -75.68
N ALA A 275 -13.35 39.47 -74.96
CA ALA A 275 -12.52 40.62 -75.33
C ALA A 275 -11.62 40.39 -76.57
N ARG A 276 -11.52 39.16 -77.07
CA ARG A 276 -10.69 38.79 -78.23
C ARG A 276 -11.47 38.58 -79.53
N VAL A 277 -12.80 38.51 -79.47
CA VAL A 277 -13.71 38.35 -80.62
C VAL A 277 -14.20 39.73 -81.05
#